data_AF-A0A9R0Z628-F1
#
_entry.id   AF-A0A9R0Z628-F1
#
_cell.length_a   1.000
_cell.length_b   1.000
_cell.length_c   1.000
_cell.angle_alpha   90.00
_cell.angle_beta   90.00
_cell.angle_gamma   90.00
#
_symmetry.space_group_name_H-M   'P 1'
#
loop_
_entity.id
_entity.type
_entity.pdbx_description
1 polymer ?
#
loop_
_entity_poly.entity_id
_entity_poly.type
_entity_poly.pdbx_seq_one_letter_code
_entity_poly.pdbx_strand_id
1 'polypeptide(L)'
;MGVKGGLHTTGAKWFMIESQRHSYHLVDPSPWPISGSLGALATTVGGVMYMHSFQGGATLLSLGLIFLLYTMFVWWRDVLRESTLEGHHTKAVQLGPRYGSILFIVSEVMFLFAFFWASSHSSLAPTVEIGGTLFLIVCGIRQYLGHLTKKHHVGFEAAAWYWHFVDVVRLFPFVSIYWWGGARSLPDEQVRIASTKMDGIGPKKAIQLRYRLGIRCIKRKSSLGNATKEMIYGP
;
A
#
# COMPACT_ATOMS: atom_id res chain seq x y z
N MET A 1 -1.24 36.15 55.22
CA MET A 1 -1.34 37.45 54.52
C MET A 1 -0.06 37.58 53.71
N GLY A 2 0.02 37.37 52.40
CA GLY A 2 -0.86 37.70 51.30
C GLY A 2 0.09 38.15 50.17
N VAL A 3 0.55 37.21 49.34
CA VAL A 3 1.40 37.54 48.18
C VAL A 3 0.49 37.75 46.97
N LYS A 4 0.34 39.03 46.61
CA LYS A 4 -0.37 39.52 45.43
C LYS A 4 0.44 39.18 44.19
N GLY A 5 -0.20 38.63 43.15
CA GLY A 5 0.36 38.58 41.79
C GLY A 5 -0.05 37.37 40.98
N GLY A 6 -1.24 37.38 40.38
CA GLY A 6 -1.68 36.30 39.48
C GLY A 6 -3.06 36.50 38.86
N LEU A 7 -3.51 37.74 38.67
CA LEU A 7 -4.89 38.05 38.26
C LEU A 7 -4.96 38.92 37.00
N HIS A 8 -4.19 38.60 35.95
CA HIS A 8 -4.24 39.35 34.69
C HIS A 8 -4.31 38.50 33.42
N THR A 9 -4.56 37.19 33.51
CA THR A 9 -4.61 36.30 32.31
C THR A 9 -5.87 35.45 32.21
N THR A 10 -6.70 35.35 33.25
CA THR A 10 -7.92 34.54 33.21
C THR A 10 -9.02 35.17 32.37
N GLY A 11 -9.22 36.49 32.40
CA GLY A 11 -10.28 37.16 31.62
C GLY A 11 -10.07 37.14 30.09
N ALA A 12 -8.82 37.28 29.64
CA ALA A 12 -8.50 37.31 28.20
C ALA A 12 -8.68 35.93 27.53
N LYS A 13 -8.37 34.84 28.24
CA LYS A 13 -8.43 33.48 27.70
C LYS A 13 -9.88 33.03 27.43
N TRP A 14 -10.82 33.42 28.30
CA TRP A 14 -12.25 33.15 28.10
C TRP A 14 -12.87 34.00 26.99
N PHE A 15 -12.47 35.27 26.86
CA PHE A 15 -12.95 36.16 25.81
C PHE A 15 -12.51 35.71 24.39
N MET A 16 -11.31 35.15 24.23
CA MET A 16 -10.80 34.68 22.94
C MET A 16 -11.51 33.43 22.42
N ILE A 17 -11.95 32.52 23.31
CA ILE A 17 -12.70 31.30 22.95
C ILE A 17 -14.08 31.66 22.37
N GLU A 18 -14.69 32.76 22.79
CA GLU A 18 -15.98 33.26 22.27
C GLU A 18 -15.88 33.68 20.78
N SER A 19 -14.69 34.08 20.30
CA SER A 19 -14.52 34.62 18.94
C SER A 19 -14.40 33.56 17.85
N GLN A 20 -13.88 32.37 18.17
CA GLN A 20 -13.64 31.28 17.22
C GLN A 20 -14.71 30.19 17.38
N ARG A 21 -15.66 30.17 16.45
CA ARG A 21 -16.85 29.29 16.49
C ARG A 21 -16.54 27.81 16.16
N HIS A 22 -15.29 27.45 15.85
CA HIS A 22 -14.91 26.10 15.44
C HIS A 22 -13.73 25.55 16.26
N SER A 23 -13.71 24.22 16.44
CA SER A 23 -12.65 23.53 17.21
C SER A 23 -11.39 23.21 16.41
N TYR A 24 -11.27 23.70 15.18
CA TYR A 24 -10.09 23.53 14.32
C TYR A 24 -8.95 24.47 14.70
N HIS A 25 -7.73 24.00 14.47
CA HIS A 25 -6.50 24.75 14.70
C HIS A 25 -6.15 25.56 13.44
N LEU A 26 -6.05 26.88 13.57
CA LEU A 26 -5.48 27.73 12.53
C LEU A 26 -4.00 27.91 12.84
N VAL A 27 -3.16 27.48 11.92
CA VAL A 27 -1.70 27.55 12.07
C VAL A 27 -1.23 28.92 11.63
N ASP A 28 -0.34 29.53 12.41
CA ASP A 28 0.34 30.76 12.01
C ASP A 28 1.24 30.53 10.78
N PRO A 29 1.44 31.55 9.93
CA PRO A 29 2.28 31.40 8.75
C PRO A 29 3.72 31.04 9.15
N SER A 30 4.23 29.93 8.60
CA SER A 30 5.59 29.44 8.88
C SER A 30 6.45 29.37 7.60
N PRO A 31 7.78 29.61 7.70
CA PRO A 31 8.70 29.55 6.57
C PRO A 31 9.17 28.11 6.23
N TRP A 32 8.73 27.11 6.98
CA TRP A 32 9.20 25.73 6.84
C TRP A 32 8.81 25.07 5.50
N PRO A 33 7.62 25.29 4.94
CA PRO A 33 7.27 24.73 3.63
C PRO A 33 8.19 25.23 2.50
N ILE A 34 8.50 26.53 2.47
CA ILE A 34 9.36 27.11 1.43
C ILE A 34 10.81 26.65 1.59
N SER A 35 11.33 26.64 2.81
CA SER A 35 12.69 26.13 3.08
C SER A 35 12.82 24.64 2.77
N GLY A 36 11.82 23.81 3.12
CA GLY A 36 11.80 22.40 2.74
C GLY A 36 11.79 22.19 1.22
N SER A 37 11.03 23.00 0.48
CA SER A 37 10.99 22.94 -0.98
C SER A 37 12.33 23.32 -1.63
N LEU A 38 13.01 24.35 -1.10
CA LEU A 38 14.35 24.73 -1.54
C LEU A 38 15.40 23.66 -1.22
N GLY A 39 15.28 22.98 -0.07
CA GLY A 39 16.11 21.83 0.28
C GLY A 39 15.93 20.67 -0.69
N ALA A 40 14.68 20.32 -1.03
CA ALA A 40 14.37 19.26 -1.98
C ALA A 40 14.89 19.58 -3.40
N LEU A 41 14.78 20.84 -3.83
CA LEU A 41 15.36 21.31 -5.09
C LEU A 41 16.89 21.16 -5.07
N ALA A 42 17.56 21.59 -4.00
CA ALA A 42 19.01 21.47 -3.87
C ALA A 42 19.47 20.01 -3.89
N THR A 43 18.74 19.09 -3.22
CA THR A 43 19.05 17.66 -3.22
C THR A 43 18.83 17.02 -4.60
N THR A 44 17.76 17.37 -5.31
CA THR A 44 17.49 16.83 -6.65
C THR A 44 18.51 17.33 -7.68
N VAL A 45 18.81 18.63 -7.70
CA VAL A 45 19.84 19.22 -8.56
C VAL A 45 21.22 18.66 -8.22
N GLY A 46 21.57 18.60 -6.94
CA GLY A 46 22.83 18.00 -6.46
C GLY A 46 22.96 16.52 -6.85
N GLY A 47 21.87 15.75 -6.77
CA GLY A 47 21.83 14.35 -7.17
C GLY A 47 22.05 14.16 -8.67
N VAL A 48 21.40 14.98 -9.51
CA VAL A 48 21.62 14.97 -10.97
C VAL A 48 23.06 15.34 -11.32
N MET A 49 23.60 16.38 -10.69
CA MET A 49 25.00 16.80 -10.89
C MET A 49 26.00 15.73 -10.45
N TYR A 50 25.70 15.01 -9.37
CA TYR A 50 26.51 13.90 -8.88
C TYR A 50 26.54 12.74 -9.89
N MET A 51 25.40 12.34 -10.44
CA MET A 51 25.32 11.25 -11.42
C MET A 51 26.01 11.56 -12.75
N HIS A 52 26.06 12.83 -13.15
CA HIS A 52 26.70 13.28 -14.40
C HIS A 52 28.16 13.75 -14.22
N SER A 53 28.79 13.44 -13.08
CA SER A 53 30.20 13.77 -12.79
C SER A 53 30.55 15.27 -12.90
N PHE A 54 29.61 16.17 -12.62
CA PHE A 54 29.89 17.61 -12.56
C PHE A 54 30.68 17.98 -11.30
N GLN A 55 31.58 18.96 -11.42
CA GLN A 55 32.31 19.51 -10.28
C GLN A 55 31.33 20.11 -9.25
N GLY A 56 31.48 19.75 -7.98
CA GLY A 56 30.61 20.23 -6.90
C GLY A 56 29.26 19.50 -6.76
N GLY A 57 28.98 18.45 -7.53
CA GLY A 57 27.73 17.69 -7.38
C GLY A 57 27.57 17.05 -5.99
N ALA A 58 28.64 16.43 -5.48
CA ALA A 58 28.63 15.80 -4.15
C ALA A 58 28.43 16.81 -3.01
N THR A 59 28.99 18.02 -3.12
CA THR A 59 28.87 19.07 -2.09
C THR A 59 27.49 19.70 -2.09
N LEU A 60 26.89 19.92 -3.26
CA LEU A 60 25.52 20.42 -3.36
C LEU A 60 24.52 19.38 -2.85
N LEU A 61 24.72 18.09 -3.16
CA LEU A 61 23.89 17.00 -2.66
C LEU A 61 23.95 16.89 -1.12
N SER A 62 25.15 16.91 -0.55
CA SER A 62 25.32 16.81 0.92
C SER A 62 24.76 18.04 1.63
N LEU A 63 24.96 19.24 1.09
CA LEU A 63 24.39 20.48 1.61
C LEU A 63 22.85 20.43 1.55
N GLY A 64 22.27 20.04 0.41
CA GLY A 64 20.81 19.89 0.26
C GLY A 64 20.21 18.91 1.26
N LEU A 65 20.88 17.75 1.47
CA LEU A 65 20.46 16.78 2.48
C LEU A 65 20.54 17.33 3.90
N ILE A 66 21.62 18.04 4.27
CA ILE A 66 21.75 18.67 5.58
C ILE A 66 20.65 19.72 5.78
N PHE A 67 20.36 20.52 4.74
CA PHE A 67 19.32 21.55 4.79
C PHE A 67 17.91 20.95 4.93
N LEU A 68 17.61 19.85 4.23
CA LEU A 68 16.36 19.09 4.41
C LEU A 68 16.22 18.55 5.84
N LEU A 69 17.26 17.91 6.37
CA LEU A 69 17.23 17.40 7.74
C LEU A 69 17.04 18.53 8.77
N TYR A 70 17.67 19.68 8.54
CA TYR A 70 17.52 20.85 9.39
C TYR A 70 16.08 21.38 9.37
N THR A 71 15.50 21.60 8.18
CA THR A 71 14.11 22.07 8.06
C THR A 71 13.11 21.09 8.68
N MET A 72 13.32 19.78 8.48
CA MET A 72 12.50 18.72 9.08
C MET A 72 12.57 18.73 10.61
N PHE A 73 13.78 18.85 11.18
CA PHE A 73 13.97 18.92 12.63
C PHE A 73 13.30 20.15 13.25
N VAL A 74 13.51 21.33 12.65
CA VAL A 74 12.94 22.58 13.15
C VAL A 74 11.42 22.62 13.01
N TRP A 75 10.89 22.09 11.91
CA TRP A 75 9.45 22.00 11.71
C TRP A 75 8.81 21.08 12.75
N TRP A 76 9.37 19.90 13.01
CA TRP A 76 8.83 19.02 14.06
C TRP A 76 8.95 19.62 15.46
N ARG A 77 10.04 20.34 15.76
CA ARG A 77 10.15 21.10 17.01
C ARG A 77 8.99 22.09 17.17
N ASP A 78 8.61 22.80 16.10
CA ASP A 78 7.52 23.76 16.13
C ASP A 78 6.15 23.07 16.31
N VAL A 79 5.92 21.93 15.65
CA VAL A 79 4.70 21.11 15.87
C VAL A 79 4.62 20.59 17.32
N LEU A 80 5.74 20.19 17.91
CA LEU A 80 5.80 19.75 19.31
C LEU A 80 5.52 20.90 20.29
N ARG A 81 6.06 22.09 20.01
CA ARG A 81 5.80 23.31 20.79
C ARG A 81 4.31 23.68 20.76
N GLU A 82 3.74 23.78 19.58
CA GLU A 82 2.33 24.11 19.34
C GLU A 82 1.38 23.14 20.08
N SER A 83 1.69 21.84 19.98
CA SER A 83 0.86 20.79 20.58
C SER A 83 0.96 20.70 22.10
N THR A 84 2.16 20.85 22.67
CA THR A 84 2.43 20.60 24.11
C THR A 84 2.34 21.86 24.95
N LEU A 85 2.87 22.98 24.45
CA LEU A 85 3.02 24.21 25.23
C LEU A 85 1.83 25.16 25.04
N GLU A 86 1.29 25.22 23.82
CA GLU A 86 0.21 26.14 23.47
C GLU A 86 -1.17 25.45 23.52
N GLY A 87 -1.19 24.13 23.38
CA GLY A 87 -2.35 23.30 23.71
C GLY A 87 -3.49 23.36 22.68
N HIS A 88 -3.19 23.75 21.44
CA HIS A 88 -4.19 23.92 20.37
C HIS A 88 -4.75 22.60 19.81
N HIS A 89 -4.22 21.44 20.24
CA HIS A 89 -4.65 20.11 19.78
C HIS A 89 -5.91 19.61 20.50
N THR A 90 -7.08 20.14 20.11
CA THR A 90 -8.39 19.61 20.55
C THR A 90 -8.62 18.17 20.04
N LYS A 91 -9.62 17.46 20.60
CA LYS A 91 -9.94 16.08 20.18
C LYS A 91 -10.29 15.96 18.69
N ALA A 92 -10.89 16.99 18.11
CA ALA A 92 -11.18 17.06 16.68
C ALA A 92 -9.89 17.17 15.85
N VAL A 93 -8.95 18.03 16.27
CA VAL A 93 -7.66 18.23 15.60
C VAL A 93 -6.79 16.98 15.68
N GLN A 94 -6.77 16.28 16.81
CA GLN A 94 -6.01 15.03 16.99
C GLN A 94 -6.43 13.92 16.02
N LEU A 95 -7.66 13.97 15.48
CA LEU A 95 -8.14 13.01 14.51
C LEU A 95 -7.44 13.17 13.15
N GLY A 96 -7.06 14.39 12.77
CA GLY A 96 -6.37 14.70 11.52
C GLY A 96 -5.02 13.98 11.38
N PRO A 97 -4.04 14.20 12.29
CA PRO A 97 -2.75 13.50 12.25
C PRO A 97 -2.87 11.98 12.30
N ARG A 98 -3.88 11.42 12.98
CA ARG A 98 -4.13 9.96 12.99
C ARG A 98 -4.50 9.44 11.60
N TYR A 99 -5.45 10.08 10.93
CA TYR A 99 -5.78 9.73 9.54
C TYR A 99 -4.60 10.00 8.60
N GLY A 100 -3.86 11.09 8.80
CA GLY A 100 -2.65 11.40 8.04
C GLY A 100 -1.60 10.31 8.13
N SER A 101 -1.30 9.80 9.33
CA SER A 101 -0.36 8.69 9.52
C SER A 101 -0.85 7.40 8.87
N ILE A 102 -2.15 7.10 8.94
CA ILE A 102 -2.71 5.91 8.27
C ILE A 102 -2.57 6.02 6.75
N LEU A 103 -2.94 7.17 6.17
CA LEU A 103 -2.83 7.41 4.72
C LEU A 103 -1.37 7.35 4.25
N PHE A 104 -0.43 7.89 5.04
CA PHE A 104 1.01 7.82 4.76
C PHE A 104 1.53 6.37 4.78
N ILE A 105 1.15 5.56 5.77
CA ILE A 105 1.54 4.14 5.81
C ILE A 105 0.96 3.39 4.61
N VAL A 106 -0.28 3.66 4.22
CA VAL A 106 -0.91 3.06 3.04
C VAL A 106 -0.14 3.42 1.77
N SER A 107 0.33 4.66 1.60
CA SER A 107 1.14 5.04 0.45
C SER A 107 2.49 4.30 0.41
N GLU A 108 3.16 4.11 1.55
CA GLU A 108 4.42 3.35 1.62
C GLU A 108 4.22 1.88 1.26
N VAL A 109 3.13 1.26 1.73
CA VAL A 109 2.78 -0.13 1.37
C VAL A 109 2.53 -0.26 -0.13
N MET A 110 1.83 0.69 -0.75
CA MET A 110 1.60 0.70 -2.20
C MET A 110 2.87 0.97 -3.01
N PHE A 111 3.77 1.81 -2.51
CA PHE A 111 5.09 2.04 -3.10
C PHE A 111 5.94 0.75 -3.09
N LEU A 112 6.01 0.04 -1.97
CA LEU A 112 6.70 -1.25 -1.88
C LEU A 112 6.03 -2.35 -2.73
N PHE A 113 4.70 -2.33 -2.82
CA PHE A 113 3.93 -3.23 -3.69
C PHE A 113 4.31 -3.06 -5.17
N ALA A 114 4.59 -1.84 -5.64
CA ALA A 114 5.04 -1.61 -7.01
C ALA A 114 6.39 -2.28 -7.33
N PHE A 115 7.35 -2.27 -6.39
CA PHE A 115 8.62 -3.00 -6.55
C PHE A 115 8.41 -4.51 -6.54
N PHE A 116 7.52 -5.01 -5.68
CA PHE A 116 7.17 -6.43 -5.65
C PHE A 116 6.52 -6.88 -6.96
N TRP A 117 5.62 -6.05 -7.50
CA TRP A 117 5.00 -6.26 -8.80
C TRP A 117 6.03 -6.27 -9.94
N ALA A 118 6.96 -5.32 -9.96
CA ALA A 118 8.03 -5.25 -10.96
C ALA A 118 8.98 -6.47 -10.90
N SER A 119 9.33 -6.93 -9.70
CA SER A 119 10.13 -8.15 -9.48
C SER A 119 9.39 -9.40 -9.95
N SER A 120 8.09 -9.52 -9.64
CA SER A 120 7.26 -10.64 -10.07
C SER A 120 7.08 -10.67 -11.58
N HIS A 121 6.82 -9.52 -12.21
CA HIS A 121 6.71 -9.41 -13.66
C HIS A 121 8.01 -9.79 -14.37
N SER A 122 9.16 -9.34 -13.85
CA SER A 122 10.49 -9.71 -14.38
C SER A 122 10.82 -11.20 -14.18
N SER A 123 10.27 -11.85 -13.15
CA SER A 123 10.41 -13.30 -12.92
C SER A 123 9.47 -14.14 -13.82
N LEU A 124 8.33 -13.57 -14.23
CA LEU A 124 7.32 -14.20 -15.08
C LEU A 124 7.57 -13.99 -16.58
N ALA A 125 8.48 -13.08 -16.95
CA ALA A 125 8.95 -12.87 -18.31
C ALA A 125 10.35 -13.51 -18.53
N PRO A 126 10.64 -14.07 -19.71
CA PRO A 126 11.40 -15.31 -19.86
C PRO A 126 12.92 -15.08 -20.00
N THR A 127 13.59 -14.77 -18.90
CA THR A 127 15.03 -15.11 -18.76
C THR A 127 15.22 -16.31 -17.83
N VAL A 128 14.34 -16.46 -16.84
CA VAL A 128 14.36 -17.57 -15.87
C VAL A 128 13.81 -18.88 -16.45
N GLU A 129 12.82 -18.80 -17.36
CA GLU A 129 12.36 -19.99 -18.09
C GLU A 129 13.45 -20.54 -19.01
N ILE A 130 14.33 -19.70 -19.57
CA ILE A 130 15.46 -20.19 -20.36
C ILE A 130 16.42 -20.98 -19.47
N GLY A 131 16.72 -20.50 -18.26
CA GLY A 131 17.58 -21.22 -17.29
C GLY A 131 16.96 -22.52 -16.78
N GLY A 132 15.68 -22.50 -16.36
CA GLY A 132 14.97 -23.68 -15.85
C GLY A 132 14.70 -24.72 -16.95
N THR A 133 14.35 -24.30 -18.15
CA THR A 133 14.14 -25.20 -19.29
C THR A 133 15.46 -25.75 -19.80
N LEU A 134 16.55 -24.96 -19.86
CA LEU A 134 17.88 -25.46 -20.19
C LEU A 134 18.38 -26.47 -19.13
N PHE A 135 18.12 -26.22 -17.85
CA PHE A 135 18.47 -27.15 -16.77
C PHE A 135 17.68 -28.46 -16.86
N LEU A 136 16.37 -28.40 -17.16
CA LEU A 136 15.54 -29.58 -17.41
C LEU A 136 15.91 -30.30 -18.72
N ILE A 137 16.32 -29.58 -19.76
CA ILE A 137 16.83 -30.14 -21.02
C ILE A 137 18.16 -30.85 -20.76
N VAL A 138 19.08 -30.26 -19.99
CA VAL A 138 20.36 -30.90 -19.62
C VAL A 138 20.12 -32.15 -18.76
N CYS A 139 19.21 -32.09 -17.78
CA CYS A 139 18.81 -33.27 -17.02
C CYS A 139 18.12 -34.33 -17.90
N GLY A 140 17.31 -33.92 -18.88
CA GLY A 140 16.65 -34.80 -19.84
C GLY A 140 17.61 -35.48 -20.82
N ILE A 141 18.60 -34.73 -21.34
CA ILE A 141 19.69 -35.28 -22.17
C ILE A 141 20.53 -36.27 -21.35
N ARG A 142 20.82 -35.96 -20.08
CA ARG A 142 21.53 -36.86 -19.16
C ARG A 142 20.74 -38.13 -18.82
N GLN A 143 19.40 -38.06 -18.78
CA GLN A 143 18.52 -39.21 -18.65
C GLN A 143 18.49 -40.06 -19.94
N TYR A 144 18.44 -39.43 -21.11
CA TYR A 144 18.45 -40.11 -22.42
C TYR A 144 19.76 -40.85 -22.70
N LEU A 145 20.89 -40.32 -22.21
CA LEU A 145 22.21 -40.95 -22.28
C LEU A 145 22.45 -42.04 -21.21
N GLY A 146 21.45 -42.38 -20.39
CA GLY A 146 21.53 -43.49 -19.41
C GLY A 146 22.39 -43.21 -18.17
N HIS A 147 22.74 -41.95 -17.90
CA HIS A 147 23.67 -41.53 -16.84
C HIS A 147 23.03 -41.35 -15.45
N LEU A 148 21.76 -41.74 -15.29
CA LEU A 148 21.00 -41.63 -14.04
C LEU A 148 20.56 -43.03 -13.58
N THR A 149 21.15 -43.47 -12.46
CA THR A 149 20.79 -44.72 -11.79
C THR A 149 19.69 -44.47 -10.76
N LYS A 150 18.81 -45.46 -10.52
CA LYS A 150 17.71 -45.40 -9.55
C LYS A 150 18.16 -45.19 -8.08
N LYS A 151 19.45 -45.10 -7.79
CA LYS A 151 19.99 -44.90 -6.43
C LYS A 151 20.71 -43.56 -6.23
N HIS A 152 20.97 -42.79 -7.29
CA HIS A 152 21.67 -41.49 -7.18
C HIS A 152 21.17 -40.52 -8.26
N HIS A 153 20.16 -39.71 -7.92
CA HIS A 153 19.53 -38.71 -8.80
C HIS A 153 19.37 -37.34 -8.12
N VAL A 154 20.40 -36.94 -7.36
CA VAL A 154 20.47 -35.67 -6.62
C VAL A 154 20.27 -34.44 -7.53
N GLY A 155 20.75 -34.48 -8.77
CA GLY A 155 20.59 -33.37 -9.73
C GLY A 155 19.14 -33.17 -10.21
N PHE A 156 18.36 -34.25 -10.30
CA PHE A 156 16.94 -34.19 -10.67
C PHE A 156 16.07 -33.77 -9.47
N GLU A 157 16.41 -34.25 -8.28
CA GLU A 157 15.77 -33.80 -7.04
C GLU A 157 15.96 -32.29 -6.88
N ALA A 158 17.19 -31.77 -6.95
CA ALA A 158 17.46 -30.34 -6.82
C ALA A 158 16.67 -29.46 -7.81
N ALA A 159 16.47 -29.95 -9.04
CA ALA A 159 15.65 -29.27 -10.05
C ALA A 159 14.17 -29.18 -9.63
N ALA A 160 13.62 -30.27 -9.09
CA ALA A 160 12.23 -30.32 -8.60
C ALA A 160 12.03 -29.43 -7.36
N TRP A 161 12.97 -29.44 -6.41
CA TRP A 161 12.94 -28.57 -5.22
C TRP A 161 12.96 -27.08 -5.62
N TYR A 162 13.81 -26.71 -6.58
CA TYR A 162 13.86 -25.34 -7.10
C TYR A 162 12.56 -24.93 -7.80
N TRP A 163 12.00 -25.83 -8.63
CA TRP A 163 10.72 -25.61 -9.30
C TRP A 163 9.56 -25.39 -8.32
N HIS A 164 9.48 -26.19 -7.25
CA HIS A 164 8.43 -26.04 -6.23
C HIS A 164 8.58 -24.78 -5.39
N PHE A 165 9.82 -24.37 -5.06
CA PHE A 165 10.07 -23.12 -4.33
C PHE A 165 9.58 -21.90 -5.11
N VAL A 166 9.87 -21.87 -6.41
CA VAL A 166 9.45 -20.79 -7.31
C VAL A 166 7.92 -20.73 -7.44
N ASP A 167 7.24 -21.88 -7.41
CA ASP A 167 5.78 -21.97 -7.47
C ASP A 167 5.10 -21.39 -6.21
N VAL A 168 5.60 -21.73 -5.01
CA VAL A 168 5.02 -21.26 -3.72
C VAL A 168 5.15 -19.74 -3.55
N VAL A 169 6.30 -19.17 -3.91
CA VAL A 169 6.56 -17.72 -3.80
C VAL A 169 5.66 -16.91 -4.74
N ARG A 170 5.29 -17.49 -5.89
CA ARG A 170 4.41 -16.86 -6.88
C ARG A 170 2.93 -16.98 -6.51
N LEU A 171 2.50 -18.11 -5.95
CA LEU A 171 1.10 -18.37 -5.64
C LEU A 171 0.60 -17.64 -4.39
N PHE A 172 1.43 -17.45 -3.36
CA PHE A 172 0.98 -16.85 -2.10
C PHE A 172 0.47 -15.39 -2.24
N PRO A 173 1.19 -14.48 -2.92
CA PRO A 173 0.69 -13.12 -3.17
C PRO A 173 -0.43 -13.10 -4.22
N PHE A 174 -0.36 -13.96 -5.24
CA PHE A 174 -1.40 -14.08 -6.27
C PHE A 174 -2.75 -14.46 -5.67
N VAL A 175 -2.81 -15.52 -4.86
CA VAL A 175 -4.05 -15.96 -4.22
C VAL A 175 -4.58 -14.90 -3.24
N SER A 176 -3.71 -14.26 -2.46
CA SER A 176 -4.11 -13.21 -1.51
C SER A 176 -4.82 -12.03 -2.20
N ILE A 177 -4.27 -11.56 -3.32
CA ILE A 177 -4.80 -10.40 -4.05
C ILE A 177 -6.08 -10.77 -4.82
N TYR A 178 -6.09 -11.90 -5.52
CA TYR A 178 -7.23 -12.29 -6.36
C TYR A 178 -8.40 -12.86 -5.57
N TRP A 179 -8.15 -13.60 -4.48
CA TRP A 179 -9.22 -14.17 -3.65
C TRP A 179 -9.86 -13.13 -2.71
N TRP A 180 -9.07 -12.22 -2.15
CA TRP A 180 -9.57 -11.18 -1.24
C TRP A 180 -10.03 -9.90 -1.98
N GLY A 181 -9.37 -9.54 -3.10
CA GLY A 181 -9.72 -8.36 -3.90
C GLY A 181 -11.01 -8.50 -4.71
N GLY A 182 -11.42 -9.72 -5.10
CA GLY A 182 -12.62 -9.96 -5.90
C GLY A 182 -13.95 -9.92 -5.11
N ALA A 183 -13.92 -9.86 -3.78
CA ALA A 183 -15.13 -9.93 -2.96
C ALA A 183 -15.91 -8.61 -2.85
N ARG A 184 -15.38 -7.48 -3.34
CA ARG A 184 -16.05 -6.16 -3.29
C ARG A 184 -16.72 -5.70 -4.58
N SER A 185 -16.60 -6.46 -5.66
CA SER A 185 -17.15 -6.09 -6.98
C SER A 185 -18.50 -6.73 -7.26
N LEU A 186 -19.44 -6.71 -6.30
CA LEU A 186 -20.84 -6.99 -6.62
C LEU A 186 -21.47 -5.70 -7.17
N PRO A 187 -22.03 -5.72 -8.40
CA PRO A 187 -22.68 -4.54 -8.97
C PRO A 187 -23.86 -4.11 -8.09
N ASP A 188 -23.89 -2.82 -7.73
CA ASP A 188 -24.84 -2.19 -6.79
C ASP A 188 -26.32 -2.50 -7.09
N GLU A 189 -26.65 -2.80 -8.34
CA GLU A 189 -28.01 -3.10 -8.79
C GLU A 189 -28.59 -4.38 -8.18
N GLN A 190 -27.77 -5.41 -7.96
CA GLN A 190 -28.24 -6.68 -7.37
C GLN A 190 -28.42 -6.59 -5.84
N VAL A 191 -27.67 -5.72 -5.17
CA VAL A 191 -27.81 -5.46 -3.72
C VAL A 191 -29.12 -4.72 -3.43
N ARG A 192 -29.51 -3.78 -4.30
CA ARG A 192 -30.77 -3.02 -4.17
C ARG A 192 -32.02 -3.91 -4.30
N ILE A 193 -31.98 -4.86 -5.24
CA ILE A 193 -33.08 -5.84 -5.46
C ILE A 193 -33.13 -6.89 -4.34
N ALA A 194 -31.98 -7.25 -3.77
CA ALA A 194 -31.93 -8.16 -2.63
C ALA A 194 -32.44 -7.51 -1.33
N SER A 195 -32.14 -6.23 -1.08
CA SER A 195 -32.56 -5.51 0.13
C SER A 195 -34.09 -5.37 0.21
N THR A 196 -34.72 -4.92 -0.88
CA THR A 196 -36.18 -4.75 -0.96
C THR A 196 -36.96 -6.06 -0.77
N LYS A 197 -36.34 -7.21 -1.00
CA LYS A 197 -36.95 -8.54 -0.82
C LYS A 197 -36.75 -9.11 0.59
N MET A 198 -35.90 -8.50 1.42
CA MET A 198 -35.56 -8.99 2.77
C MET A 198 -36.32 -8.26 3.88
N ASP A 199 -36.92 -7.10 3.61
CA ASP A 199 -37.54 -6.23 4.63
C ASP A 199 -38.82 -6.80 5.30
N GLY A 200 -39.29 -7.99 4.87
CA GLY A 200 -40.45 -8.67 5.45
C GLY A 200 -40.20 -10.09 5.97
N ILE A 201 -38.95 -10.57 6.01
CA ILE A 201 -38.65 -11.98 6.20
C ILE A 201 -37.69 -12.17 7.40
N GLY A 202 -38.17 -12.83 8.45
CA GLY A 202 -37.40 -13.10 9.67
C GLY A 202 -36.04 -13.78 9.46
N PRO A 203 -35.10 -13.64 10.41
CA PRO A 203 -33.66 -13.86 10.22
C PRO A 203 -33.30 -15.28 9.73
N LYS A 204 -34.05 -16.31 10.12
CA LYS A 204 -33.82 -17.70 9.69
C LYS A 204 -34.11 -17.91 8.19
N LYS A 205 -35.11 -17.22 7.64
CA LYS A 205 -35.49 -17.34 6.22
C LYS A 205 -34.57 -16.49 5.33
N ALA A 206 -34.02 -15.39 5.83
CA ALA A 206 -33.05 -14.56 5.11
C ALA A 206 -31.74 -15.31 4.80
N ILE A 207 -31.25 -16.12 5.74
CA ILE A 207 -30.03 -16.94 5.55
C ILE A 207 -30.24 -18.03 4.49
N GLN A 208 -31.37 -18.75 4.55
CA GLN A 208 -31.75 -19.75 3.54
C GLN A 208 -31.92 -19.13 2.14
N LEU A 209 -32.47 -17.92 2.05
CA LEU A 209 -32.66 -17.23 0.78
C LEU A 209 -31.33 -16.73 0.19
N ARG A 210 -30.41 -16.21 1.02
CA ARG A 210 -29.03 -15.87 0.60
C ARG A 210 -28.30 -17.07 0.03
N TYR A 211 -28.40 -18.23 0.69
CA TYR A 211 -27.76 -19.46 0.23
C TYR A 211 -28.34 -19.92 -1.12
N ARG A 212 -29.67 -19.92 -1.28
CA ARG A 212 -30.34 -20.30 -2.55
C ARG A 212 -30.09 -19.33 -3.70
N LEU A 213 -29.92 -18.04 -3.42
CA LEU A 213 -29.61 -17.02 -4.44
C LEU A 213 -28.13 -17.10 -4.86
N GLY A 214 -27.22 -17.32 -3.91
CA GLY A 214 -25.79 -17.56 -4.20
C GLY A 214 -25.57 -18.77 -5.12
N ILE A 215 -26.22 -19.91 -4.82
CA ILE A 215 -26.13 -21.12 -5.65
C ILE A 215 -26.68 -20.89 -7.07
N ARG A 216 -27.80 -20.17 -7.21
CA ARG A 216 -28.36 -19.85 -8.53
C ARG A 216 -27.46 -18.92 -9.34
N CYS A 217 -26.77 -17.99 -8.69
CA CYS A 217 -25.85 -17.07 -9.35
C CYS A 217 -24.59 -17.79 -9.87
N ILE A 218 -24.06 -18.74 -9.08
CA ILE A 218 -22.93 -19.60 -9.49
C ILE A 218 -23.30 -20.45 -10.70
N LYS A 219 -24.49 -21.07 -10.70
CA LYS A 219 -24.96 -21.91 -11.81
C LYS A 219 -25.21 -21.11 -13.10
N ARG A 220 -25.66 -19.85 -12.99
CA ARG A 220 -25.86 -18.96 -14.16
C ARG A 220 -24.53 -18.46 -14.74
N LYS A 221 -23.53 -18.18 -13.91
CA LYS A 221 -22.18 -17.77 -14.35
C LYS A 221 -21.44 -18.90 -15.08
N SER A 222 -21.63 -20.14 -14.63
CA SER A 222 -21.16 -21.35 -15.33
C SER A 222 -21.84 -21.55 -16.70
N SER A 223 -23.15 -21.32 -16.80
CA SER A 223 -23.87 -21.43 -18.08
C SER A 223 -23.48 -20.34 -19.09
N LEU A 224 -23.21 -19.11 -18.63
CA LEU A 224 -22.76 -18.00 -19.47
C LEU A 224 -21.31 -18.21 -19.96
N GLY A 225 -20.44 -18.82 -19.15
CA GLY A 225 -19.08 -19.18 -19.56
C GLY A 225 -18.99 -20.28 -20.61
N ASN A 226 -19.98 -21.18 -20.67
CA ASN A 226 -20.08 -22.18 -21.73
C ASN A 226 -20.65 -21.58 -23.02
N ALA A 227 -21.63 -20.66 -22.92
CA ALA A 227 -22.20 -19.98 -24.09
C ALA A 227 -21.20 -19.04 -24.80
N THR A 228 -20.27 -18.41 -24.07
CA THR A 228 -19.20 -17.61 -24.69
C THR A 228 -18.10 -18.48 -25.29
N LYS A 229 -17.86 -19.69 -24.78
CA LYS A 229 -16.94 -20.65 -25.43
C LYS A 229 -17.46 -21.17 -26.77
N GLU A 230 -18.77 -21.43 -26.90
CA GLU A 230 -19.35 -21.84 -28.20
C GLU A 230 -19.44 -20.70 -29.22
N MET A 231 -19.44 -19.44 -28.79
CA MET A 231 -19.43 -18.28 -29.70
C MET A 231 -18.01 -17.93 -30.21
N ILE A 232 -16.96 -18.35 -29.51
CA ILE A 232 -15.55 -18.15 -29.89
C ILE A 232 -14.98 -19.38 -30.62
N TYR A 233 -15.48 -20.59 -30.31
CA TYR A 233 -15.07 -21.86 -30.92
C TYR A 233 -16.29 -22.67 -31.42
N GLY A 234 -17.16 -22.03 -32.19
CA GLY A 234 -18.19 -22.74 -32.98
C GLY A 234 -17.58 -23.35 -34.25
N PRO A 235 -18.20 -24.41 -34.83
CA PRO A 235 -17.56 -25.40 -35.70
C PRO A 235 -16.80 -24.85 -36.90
#